data_AF-A0A1B6CGG0-F1
#
_entry.id   AF-A0A1B6CGG0-F1
#
_cell.length_a   1.000
_cell.length_b   1.000
_cell.length_c   1.000
_cell.angle_alpha   90.00
_cell.angle_beta   90.00
_cell.angle_gamma   90.00
#
_symmetry.space_group_name_H-M   'P 1'
#
loop_
_entity.id
_entity.type
_entity.pdbx_description
1 polymer ?
#
loop_
_entity_poly.entity_id
_entity_poly.type
_entity_poly.pdbx_seq_one_letter_code
_entity_poly.pdbx_strand_id
1 'polypeptide(L)'
;LQQMYPYLQWMDFFTKLFKLDCQMYNDDPVVVTDPKYFDELGQILRTTDKRIIANWMFWNGAESILEYLTTEMRRRMDEYTFAINGTKNEHPRWETCIKTLTSADLNLNIALSAMYARKYIDRGTKRNAVDITAAVRREMEKLLSTWSWPGISKRTRNAAIEKVKAMVEFVAYP
;
A
#
# COMPACT_ATOMS: atom_id res chain seq x y z
N LEU A 1 6.21 22.01 -5.19
CA LEU A 1 6.94 21.36 -4.06
C LEU A 1 8.14 22.19 -3.59
N GLN A 2 9.10 22.48 -4.47
CA GLN A 2 10.35 23.19 -4.14
C GLN A 2 10.15 24.55 -3.44
N GLN A 3 9.12 25.31 -3.83
CA GLN A 3 8.81 26.60 -3.21
C GLN A 3 8.18 26.48 -1.82
N MET A 4 7.33 25.47 -1.60
CA MET A 4 6.61 25.30 -0.33
C MET A 4 7.50 24.64 0.73
N TYR A 5 8.35 23.69 0.33
CA TYR A 5 9.19 22.90 1.23
C TYR A 5 10.66 22.96 0.82
N PRO A 6 11.35 24.11 0.95
CA PRO A 6 12.66 24.35 0.34
C PRO A 6 13.84 23.68 1.08
N TYR A 7 13.57 22.86 2.11
CA TYR A 7 14.61 22.19 2.90
C TYR A 7 15.28 21.01 2.18
N LEU A 8 14.71 20.55 1.05
CA LEU A 8 15.28 19.50 0.21
C LEU A 8 15.33 19.97 -1.24
N GLN A 9 16.38 19.59 -1.97
CA GLN A 9 16.43 19.73 -3.43
C GLN A 9 15.61 18.58 -4.03
N TRP A 10 14.29 18.78 -4.17
CA TRP A 10 13.34 17.71 -4.49
C TRP A 10 13.61 17.08 -5.85
N MET A 11 13.97 17.89 -6.85
CA MET A 11 14.29 17.35 -8.18
C MET A 11 15.52 16.47 -8.14
N ASP A 12 16.60 16.92 -7.50
CA ASP A 12 17.81 16.10 -7.31
C ASP A 12 17.51 14.81 -6.53
N PHE A 13 16.68 14.91 -5.47
CA PHE A 13 16.23 13.75 -4.71
C PHE A 13 15.46 12.74 -5.57
N PHE A 14 14.47 13.20 -6.33
CA PHE A 14 13.67 12.33 -7.18
C PHE A 14 14.49 11.74 -8.33
N THR A 15 15.36 12.53 -8.99
CA THR A 15 16.26 12.05 -10.04
C THR A 15 17.24 10.98 -9.53
N LYS A 16 17.65 11.04 -8.26
CA LYS A 16 18.48 9.99 -7.64
C LYS A 16 17.66 8.77 -7.21
N LEU A 17 16.43 8.97 -6.77
CA LEU A 17 15.55 7.92 -6.27
C LEU A 17 14.96 7.08 -7.41
N PHE A 18 14.43 7.74 -8.44
CA PHE A 18 13.89 7.08 -9.62
C PHE A 18 15.03 6.83 -10.60
N LYS A 19 15.15 5.58 -11.08
CA LYS A 19 16.17 5.20 -12.08
C LYS A 19 16.05 6.06 -13.34
N LEU A 20 17.13 6.09 -14.13
CA LEU A 20 17.29 6.83 -15.39
C LEU A 20 16.14 6.66 -16.42
N ASP A 21 15.34 5.60 -16.30
CA ASP A 21 14.23 5.31 -17.23
C ASP A 21 12.99 6.19 -17.00
N CYS A 22 12.93 6.95 -15.90
CA CYS A 22 11.88 7.94 -15.66
C CYS A 22 12.42 9.36 -15.94
N GLN A 23 12.02 9.92 -17.09
CA GLN A 23 12.23 11.35 -17.35
C GLN A 23 11.30 12.16 -16.44
N MET A 24 11.89 13.06 -15.65
CA MET A 24 11.16 13.96 -14.76
C MET A 24 11.42 15.41 -15.13
N TYR A 25 10.38 16.22 -15.04
CA TYR A 25 10.38 17.64 -15.37
C TYR A 25 9.99 18.48 -14.15
N ASN A 26 10.41 19.75 -14.14
CA ASN A 26 10.15 20.66 -13.02
C ASN A 26 8.65 20.98 -12.84
N ASP A 27 7.86 20.82 -13.89
CA ASP A 27 6.42 21.05 -13.95
C ASP A 27 5.58 19.77 -13.79
N ASP A 28 6.22 18.62 -13.53
CA ASP A 28 5.50 17.39 -13.23
C ASP A 28 4.59 17.57 -11.99
N PRO A 29 3.30 17.20 -12.09
CA PRO A 29 2.37 17.36 -10.98
C PRO A 29 2.70 16.39 -9.85
N VAL A 30 2.87 16.92 -8.64
CA VAL A 30 3.10 16.14 -7.42
C VAL A 30 1.92 16.31 -6.46
N VAL A 31 1.30 15.20 -6.06
CA VAL A 31 0.24 15.20 -5.05
C VAL A 31 0.87 15.06 -3.66
N VAL A 32 0.73 16.10 -2.83
CA VAL A 32 1.14 16.07 -1.42
C VAL A 32 -0.07 15.67 -0.58
N THR A 33 -0.05 14.46 -0.03
CA THR A 33 -1.20 13.87 0.68
C THR A 33 -1.40 14.46 2.08
N ASP A 34 -0.32 14.85 2.76
CA ASP A 34 -0.36 15.49 4.08
C ASP A 34 0.54 16.72 4.12
N PRO A 35 0.05 17.90 3.72
CA PRO A 35 0.85 19.14 3.74
C PRO A 35 1.39 19.50 5.13
N LYS A 36 0.61 19.26 6.18
CA LYS A 36 0.97 19.62 7.55
C LYS A 36 2.19 18.86 8.04
N TYR A 37 2.31 17.58 7.67
CA TYR A 37 3.52 16.81 7.95
C TYR A 37 4.78 17.47 7.36
N PHE A 38 4.73 17.96 6.12
CA PHE A 38 5.89 18.59 5.46
C PHE A 38 6.24 19.95 6.07
N ASP A 39 5.24 20.71 6.52
CA ASP A 39 5.45 21.95 7.28
C ASP A 39 6.23 21.70 8.58
N GLU A 40 5.78 20.74 9.38
CA GLU A 40 6.42 20.39 10.66
C GLU A 40 7.78 19.71 10.45
N LEU A 41 7.91 18.86 9.43
CA LEU A 41 9.17 18.22 9.07
C LEU A 41 10.26 19.26 8.78
N GLY A 42 9.94 20.32 8.05
CA GLY A 42 10.89 21.42 7.79
C GLY A 42 11.41 22.07 9.07
N GLN A 43 10.56 22.19 10.10
CA GLN A 43 10.98 22.70 11.40
C GLN A 43 11.93 21.73 12.11
N ILE A 44 11.57 20.44 12.16
CA ILE A 44 12.38 19.39 12.80
C ILE A 44 13.75 19.27 12.14
N LEU A 45 13.80 19.26 10.80
CA LEU A 45 15.06 19.15 10.05
C LEU A 45 16.00 20.34 10.29
N ARG A 46 15.44 21.53 10.56
CA ARG A 46 16.22 22.74 10.84
C ARG A 46 16.76 22.78 12.26
N THR A 47 16.00 22.27 13.24
CA THR A 47 16.34 22.37 14.67
C THR A 47 17.09 21.17 15.21
N THR A 48 17.07 20.04 14.50
CA THR A 48 17.67 18.78 14.96
C THR A 48 19.09 18.63 14.40
N ASP A 49 20.02 18.18 15.25
CA ASP A 49 21.39 17.91 14.84
C ASP A 49 21.43 16.86 13.71
N LYS A 50 22.26 17.11 12.69
CA LYS A 50 22.40 16.23 11.51
C LYS A 50 22.80 14.80 11.89
N ARG A 51 23.59 14.61 12.96
CA ARG A 51 23.97 13.30 13.48
C ARG A 51 22.77 12.54 14.04
N ILE A 52 21.84 13.23 14.70
CA ILE A 52 20.62 12.60 15.22
C ILE A 52 19.74 12.14 14.07
N ILE A 53 19.54 13.00 13.06
CA ILE A 53 18.79 12.66 11.85
C ILE A 53 19.43 11.45 11.14
N ALA A 54 20.75 11.49 10.95
CA ALA A 54 21.47 10.38 10.33
C ALA A 54 21.33 9.08 11.11
N ASN A 55 21.53 9.10 12.43
CA ASN A 55 21.36 7.91 13.28
C ASN A 55 19.96 7.33 13.17
N TRP A 56 18.92 8.18 13.16
CA TRP A 56 17.54 7.73 12.97
C TRP A 56 17.34 7.08 11.60
N MET A 57 17.85 7.68 10.51
CA MET A 57 17.77 7.09 9.18
C MET A 57 18.49 5.73 9.09
N PHE A 58 19.70 5.64 9.64
CA PHE A 58 20.47 4.39 9.68
C PHE A 58 19.78 3.32 10.53
N TRP A 59 19.18 3.70 11.65
CA TRP A 59 18.40 2.78 12.47
C TRP A 59 17.21 2.22 11.70
N ASN A 60 16.41 3.06 11.03
CA ASN A 60 15.28 2.59 10.21
C ASN A 60 15.74 1.62 9.11
N GLY A 61 16.87 1.92 8.46
CA GLY A 61 17.48 1.01 7.49
C GLY A 61 17.91 -0.32 8.11
N ALA A 62 18.59 -0.29 9.26
CA ALA A 62 19.01 -1.49 9.97
C ALA A 62 17.82 -2.34 10.44
N GLU A 63 16.80 -1.69 11.01
CA GLU A 63 15.56 -2.32 11.47
C GLU A 63 14.86 -3.06 10.31
N SER A 64 14.77 -2.43 9.14
CA SER A 64 14.12 -3.01 7.95
C SER A 64 14.72 -4.34 7.47
N ILE A 65 15.98 -4.63 7.82
CA ILE A 65 16.65 -5.86 7.39
C ILE A 65 16.79 -6.91 8.50
N LEU A 66 16.46 -6.59 9.76
CA LEU A 66 16.69 -7.47 10.92
C LEU A 66 16.07 -8.87 10.75
N GLU A 67 14.91 -8.97 10.11
CA GLU A 67 14.22 -10.24 9.85
C GLU A 67 15.04 -11.23 8.98
N TYR A 68 15.99 -10.71 8.20
CA TYR A 68 16.85 -11.46 7.30
C TYR A 68 18.19 -11.86 7.91
N LEU A 69 18.56 -11.31 9.07
CA LEU A 69 19.89 -11.50 9.65
C LEU A 69 20.01 -12.79 10.49
N THR A 70 20.90 -12.81 11.48
CA THR A 70 21.13 -13.97 12.33
C THR A 70 19.95 -14.22 13.27
N THR A 71 19.83 -15.46 13.79
CA THR A 71 18.79 -15.80 14.77
C THR A 71 18.88 -14.94 16.03
N GLU A 72 20.09 -14.59 16.47
CA GLU A 72 20.27 -13.73 17.64
C GLU A 72 19.76 -12.30 17.40
N MET A 73 19.95 -11.74 16.21
CA MET A 73 19.41 -10.41 15.86
C MET A 73 17.88 -10.44 15.77
N ARG A 74 17.32 -11.47 15.15
CA ARG A 74 15.86 -11.67 15.11
C ARG A 74 15.26 -11.78 16.51
N ARG A 75 15.90 -12.55 17.41
CA ARG A 75 15.42 -12.70 18.79
C ARG A 75 15.31 -11.37 19.52
N ARG A 76 16.25 -10.44 19.30
CA ARG A 76 16.20 -9.09 19.86
C ARG A 76 15.04 -8.27 19.29
N MET A 77 14.77 -8.40 17.99
CA MET A 77 13.61 -7.79 17.35
C MET A 77 12.30 -8.35 17.90
N ASP A 78 12.23 -9.66 18.17
CA ASP A 78 11.06 -10.30 18.76
C ASP A 78 10.83 -9.84 20.21
N GLU A 79 11.90 -9.70 20.99
CA GLU A 79 11.87 -9.14 22.36
C GLU A 79 11.36 -7.69 22.37
N TYR A 80 11.86 -6.86 21.45
CA TYR A 80 11.38 -5.48 21.26
C TYR A 80 9.90 -5.46 20.87
N THR A 81 9.52 -6.26 19.86
CA THR A 81 8.13 -6.34 19.37
C THR A 81 7.17 -6.79 20.47
N PHE A 82 7.59 -7.77 21.28
CA PHE A 82 6.82 -8.23 22.43
C PHE A 82 6.63 -7.12 23.47
N ALA A 83 7.68 -6.34 23.76
CA ALA A 83 7.59 -5.24 24.71
C ALA A 83 6.63 -4.13 24.26
N ILE A 84 6.54 -3.85 22.95
CA ILE A 84 5.66 -2.79 22.42
C ILE A 84 4.22 -3.27 22.15
N ASN A 85 4.04 -4.51 21.70
CA ASN A 85 2.74 -5.01 21.22
C ASN A 85 2.10 -6.02 22.17
N GLY A 86 2.84 -6.54 23.17
CA GLY A 86 2.37 -7.58 24.08
C GLY A 86 2.25 -8.98 23.45
N THR A 87 2.62 -9.13 22.18
CA THR A 87 2.50 -10.37 21.41
C THR A 87 3.84 -10.82 20.89
N LYS A 88 4.14 -12.11 21.00
CA LYS A 88 5.37 -12.69 20.48
C LYS A 88 5.17 -13.06 19.01
N ASN A 89 6.06 -12.60 18.14
CA ASN A 89 6.07 -12.96 16.71
C ASN A 89 6.67 -14.36 16.52
N GLU A 90 6.00 -15.41 17.02
CA GLU A 90 6.40 -16.81 16.77
C GLU A 90 5.80 -17.32 15.46
N HIS A 91 6.13 -16.68 14.34
CA HIS A 91 5.81 -17.26 13.04
C HIS A 91 6.83 -18.34 12.69
N PRO A 92 6.40 -19.54 12.28
CA PRO A 92 7.32 -20.54 11.75
C PRO A 92 8.04 -19.98 10.52
N ARG A 93 9.30 -20.36 10.32
CA ARG A 93 10.17 -19.73 9.32
C ARG A 93 9.60 -19.75 7.90
N TRP A 94 8.81 -20.76 7.55
CA TRP A 94 8.17 -20.84 6.24
C TRP A 94 7.16 -19.71 6.00
N GLU A 95 6.45 -19.24 7.03
CA GLU A 95 5.53 -18.09 6.90
C GLU A 95 6.29 -16.82 6.62
N THR A 96 7.43 -16.61 7.28
CA THR A 96 8.33 -15.49 6.96
C THR A 96 8.75 -15.55 5.50
N CYS A 97 9.16 -16.72 4.99
CA CYS A 97 9.54 -16.86 3.59
C CYS A 97 8.40 -16.50 2.64
N ILE A 98 7.17 -16.94 2.92
CA ILE A 98 6.00 -16.56 2.12
C ILE A 98 5.78 -15.05 2.17
N LYS A 99 5.81 -14.44 3.36
CA LYS A 99 5.66 -12.98 3.53
C LYS A 99 6.72 -12.20 2.74
N THR A 100 7.97 -12.65 2.77
CA THR A 100 9.07 -12.06 1.99
C THR A 100 8.83 -12.18 0.48
N LEU A 101 8.36 -13.32 -0.03
CA LEU A 101 8.04 -13.47 -1.45
C LEU A 101 6.90 -12.54 -1.89
N THR A 102 5.96 -12.24 -1.00
CA THR A 102 4.85 -11.30 -1.22
C THR A 102 5.19 -9.84 -0.91
N SER A 103 6.41 -9.55 -0.41
CA SER A 103 6.81 -8.20 -0.01
C SER A 103 6.89 -7.26 -1.21
N ALA A 104 6.95 -5.95 -0.95
CA ALA A 104 7.13 -4.96 -2.02
C ALA A 104 8.47 -5.13 -2.76
N ASP A 105 9.49 -5.67 -2.08
CA ASP A 105 10.84 -5.82 -2.64
C ASP A 105 10.93 -6.94 -3.67
N LEU A 106 10.33 -8.11 -3.38
CA LEU A 106 10.33 -9.25 -4.31
C LEU A 106 9.08 -9.25 -5.22
N ASN A 107 7.94 -8.79 -4.70
CA ASN A 107 6.68 -8.61 -5.41
C ASN A 107 6.25 -9.82 -6.27
N LEU A 108 6.40 -11.05 -5.75
CA LEU A 108 6.05 -12.28 -6.47
C LEU A 108 4.58 -12.69 -6.27
N ASN A 109 3.73 -11.74 -5.86
CA ASN A 109 2.31 -11.95 -5.57
C ASN A 109 1.57 -12.63 -6.73
N ILE A 110 1.81 -12.20 -7.97
CA ILE A 110 1.14 -12.76 -9.16
C ILE A 110 1.58 -14.20 -9.40
N ALA A 111 2.88 -14.49 -9.29
CA ALA A 111 3.41 -15.83 -9.49
C ALA A 111 2.86 -16.82 -8.44
N LEU A 112 2.89 -16.42 -7.16
CA LEU A 112 2.34 -17.21 -6.06
C LEU A 112 0.83 -17.43 -6.23
N SER A 113 0.09 -16.37 -6.58
CA SER A 113 -1.36 -16.46 -6.82
C SER A 113 -1.69 -17.38 -8.00
N ALA A 114 -0.91 -17.33 -9.08
CA ALA A 114 -1.09 -18.22 -10.23
C ALA A 114 -0.80 -19.69 -9.87
N MET A 115 0.23 -19.96 -9.07
CA MET A 115 0.52 -21.31 -8.57
C MET A 115 -0.62 -21.84 -7.70
N TYR A 116 -1.13 -21.01 -6.79
CA TYR A 116 -2.26 -21.36 -5.93
C TYR A 116 -3.53 -21.61 -6.76
N ALA A 117 -3.87 -20.70 -7.66
CA ALA A 117 -5.06 -20.80 -8.51
C ALA A 117 -5.05 -22.07 -9.37
N ARG A 118 -3.92 -22.40 -10.00
CA ARG A 118 -3.78 -23.62 -10.82
C ARG A 118 -4.03 -24.90 -10.03
N LYS A 119 -3.71 -24.91 -8.73
CA LYS A 119 -3.81 -26.10 -7.89
C LYS A 119 -5.17 -26.22 -7.19
N TYR A 120 -5.76 -25.09 -6.80
CA TYR A 120 -6.90 -25.08 -5.87
C TYR A 120 -8.17 -24.42 -6.42
N ILE A 121 -8.09 -23.66 -7.53
CA ILE A 121 -9.25 -22.95 -8.09
C ILE A 121 -9.67 -23.61 -9.40
N ASP A 122 -10.79 -24.33 -9.37
CA ASP A 122 -11.39 -24.89 -10.57
C ASP A 122 -12.24 -23.85 -11.33
N ARG A 123 -12.59 -24.18 -12.58
CA ARG A 123 -13.38 -23.28 -13.45
C ARG A 123 -14.79 -23.03 -12.93
N GLY A 124 -15.41 -24.00 -12.26
CA GLY A 124 -16.73 -23.87 -11.65
C GLY A 124 -16.73 -22.87 -10.51
N THR A 125 -15.73 -22.93 -9.63
CA THR A 125 -15.56 -21.95 -8.54
C THR A 125 -15.42 -20.52 -9.08
N LYS A 126 -14.59 -20.31 -10.12
CA LYS A 126 -14.46 -18.98 -10.74
C LYS A 126 -15.78 -18.50 -11.35
N ARG A 127 -16.50 -19.37 -12.07
CA ARG A 127 -17.79 -19.01 -12.68
C ARG A 127 -18.84 -18.62 -11.62
N ASN A 128 -18.96 -19.41 -10.56
CA ASN A 128 -19.90 -19.12 -9.48
C ASN A 128 -19.61 -17.76 -8.82
N ALA A 129 -18.33 -17.45 -8.58
CA ALA A 129 -17.93 -16.16 -8.01
C ALA A 129 -18.25 -14.98 -8.95
N VAL A 130 -18.05 -15.14 -10.26
CA VAL A 130 -18.46 -14.14 -11.27
C VAL A 130 -19.97 -13.93 -11.25
N ASP A 131 -20.75 -15.02 -11.23
CA ASP A 131 -22.22 -14.94 -11.23
C ASP A 131 -22.75 -14.24 -9.97
N ILE A 132 -22.16 -14.53 -8.79
CA ILE A 132 -22.47 -13.85 -7.53
C ILE A 132 -22.11 -12.36 -7.62
N THR A 133 -20.93 -12.01 -8.13
CA THR A 133 -20.49 -10.60 -8.24
C THR A 133 -21.43 -9.81 -9.15
N ALA A 134 -21.81 -10.40 -10.29
CA ALA A 134 -22.76 -9.80 -11.21
C ALA A 134 -24.17 -9.66 -10.59
N ALA A 135 -24.61 -10.62 -9.78
CA ALA A 135 -25.88 -10.53 -9.05
C ALA A 135 -25.87 -9.40 -8.02
N VAL A 136 -24.80 -9.28 -7.24
CA VAL A 136 -24.62 -8.19 -6.27
C VAL A 136 -24.64 -6.83 -6.95
N ARG A 137 -23.94 -6.68 -8.10
CA ARG A 137 -23.98 -5.43 -8.88
C ARG A 137 -25.41 -5.07 -9.30
N ARG A 138 -26.16 -6.02 -9.84
CA ARG A 138 -27.55 -5.79 -10.30
C ARG A 138 -28.46 -5.38 -9.15
N GLU A 139 -28.35 -6.04 -8.01
CA GLU A 139 -29.14 -5.66 -6.83
C GLU A 139 -28.72 -4.28 -6.30
N MET A 140 -27.44 -3.92 -6.35
CA MET A 140 -27.00 -2.57 -5.98
C MET A 140 -27.54 -1.49 -6.92
N GLU A 141 -27.56 -1.73 -8.23
CA GLU A 141 -28.19 -0.82 -9.21
C GLU A 141 -29.69 -0.65 -8.92
N LYS A 142 -30.39 -1.76 -8.65
CA LYS A 142 -31.82 -1.75 -8.31
C LYS A 142 -32.09 -0.99 -7.01
N LEU A 143 -31.26 -1.21 -6.00
CA LEU A 143 -31.35 -0.49 -4.73
C LEU A 143 -31.13 1.02 -4.95
N LEU A 144 -30.09 1.43 -5.66
CA LEU A 144 -29.86 2.85 -5.97
C LEU A 144 -31.01 3.48 -6.76
N SER A 145 -31.66 2.70 -7.63
CA SER A 145 -32.80 3.16 -8.42
C SER A 145 -34.07 3.35 -7.58
N THR A 146 -34.29 2.49 -6.58
CA THR A 146 -35.54 2.44 -5.79
C THR A 146 -35.45 3.11 -4.42
N TRP A 147 -34.25 3.28 -3.87
CA TRP A 147 -34.04 3.83 -2.53
C TRP A 147 -34.53 5.27 -2.43
N SER A 148 -35.31 5.59 -1.40
CA SER A 148 -36.01 6.87 -1.24
C SER A 148 -35.41 7.77 -0.16
N TRP A 149 -34.15 7.55 0.23
CA TRP A 149 -33.50 8.34 1.28
C TRP A 149 -33.61 9.86 0.96
N PRO A 150 -34.25 10.69 1.81
CA PRO A 150 -34.54 12.09 1.50
C PRO A 150 -33.31 12.98 1.23
N GLY A 151 -32.17 12.64 1.82
CA GLY A 151 -30.88 13.30 1.59
C GLY A 151 -30.12 12.93 0.31
N ILE A 152 -30.63 12.06 -0.58
CA ILE A 152 -29.96 11.76 -1.86
C ILE A 152 -30.63 12.48 -3.02
N SER A 153 -29.90 13.41 -3.63
CA SER A 153 -30.38 14.11 -4.82
C SER A 153 -30.47 13.19 -6.04
N LYS A 154 -31.33 13.53 -7.01
CA LYS A 154 -31.39 12.81 -8.30
C LYS A 154 -30.05 12.77 -9.01
N ARG A 155 -29.26 13.86 -8.94
CA ARG A 155 -27.92 13.93 -9.53
C ARG A 155 -26.97 12.93 -8.88
N THR A 156 -26.93 12.89 -7.54
CA THR A 156 -26.11 11.94 -6.78
C THR A 156 -26.48 10.50 -7.08
N ARG A 157 -27.79 10.21 -7.18
CA ARG A 157 -28.31 8.88 -7.55
C ARG A 157 -27.81 8.45 -8.92
N ASN A 158 -27.97 9.30 -9.94
CA ASN A 158 -27.56 8.98 -11.30
C ASN A 158 -26.04 8.71 -11.37
N ALA A 159 -25.23 9.56 -10.74
CA ALA A 159 -23.78 9.35 -10.68
C ALA A 159 -23.39 8.05 -9.97
N ALA A 160 -24.11 7.66 -8.91
CA ALA A 160 -23.88 6.38 -8.23
C ALA A 160 -24.21 5.18 -9.14
N ILE A 161 -25.31 5.25 -9.89
CA ILE A 161 -25.71 4.21 -10.86
C ILE A 161 -24.66 4.11 -11.97
N GLU A 162 -24.22 5.24 -12.54
CA GLU A 162 -23.16 5.29 -13.55
C GLU A 162 -21.86 4.65 -13.02
N LYS A 163 -21.47 4.95 -11.78
CA LYS A 163 -20.29 4.35 -11.15
C LYS A 163 -20.43 2.83 -11.04
N VAL A 164 -21.56 2.32 -10.54
CA VAL A 164 -21.80 0.88 -10.39
C VAL A 164 -21.75 0.15 -11.74
N LYS A 165 -22.29 0.77 -12.79
CA LYS A 165 -22.22 0.25 -14.17
C LYS A 165 -20.81 0.21 -14.73
N ALA A 166 -19.97 1.18 -14.38
CA ALA A 166 -18.60 1.28 -14.83
C ALA A 166 -17.61 0.39 -14.05
N MET A 167 -18.02 -0.24 -12.95
CA MET A 167 -17.13 -1.09 -12.15
C MET A 167 -16.69 -2.35 -12.90
N VAL A 168 -15.37 -2.50 -13.09
CA VAL A 168 -14.73 -3.70 -13.64
C VAL A 168 -14.56 -4.75 -12.53
N GLU A 169 -14.85 -6.01 -12.83
CA GLU A 169 -14.65 -7.13 -11.89
C GLU A 169 -13.29 -7.78 -12.11
N PHE A 170 -12.57 -7.98 -11.00
CA PHE A 170 -11.37 -8.82 -10.97
C PHE A 170 -11.64 -10.02 -10.06
N VAL A 171 -11.94 -11.17 -10.67
CA VAL A 171 -12.35 -12.38 -9.93
C VAL A 171 -11.26 -13.45 -9.98
N ALA A 172 -10.82 -13.86 -8.79
CA ALA A 172 -9.83 -14.90 -8.50
C ALA A 172 -8.39 -14.62 -8.98
N TYR A 173 -8.16 -14.53 -10.29
CA TYR A 173 -6.82 -14.35 -10.88
C TYR A 173 -6.93 -13.68 -12.26
N PRO A 174 -5.87 -12.96 -12.73
CA PRO A 174 -5.82 -12.34 -14.04
C PRO A 174 -6.14 -13.29 -15.20
#